data_AF-A0A8T7IZK7-F1
#
_entry.id   AF-A0A8T7IZK7-F1
#
_cell.length_a   1.000
_cell.length_b   1.000
_cell.length_c   1.000
_cell.angle_alpha   90.00
_cell.angle_beta   90.00
_cell.angle_gamma   90.00
#
_symmetry.space_group_name_H-M   'P 1'
#
loop_
_entity.id
_entity.type
_entity.pdbx_description
1 polymer ?
#
loop_
_entity_poly.entity_id
_entity_poly.type
_entity_poly.pdbx_seq_one_letter_code
_entity_poly.pdbx_strand_id
1 'polypeptide(L)' 'MSLMTVDQVAEFLGVKDVRVIRLEREHLLNSVENDAEGNPLFSKDDVEKYKEIAERLGGI' A
#
# COMPACT_ATOMS: atom_id res chain seq x y z
N MET A 1 5.61 10.39 10.21
CA MET A 1 5.36 9.24 9.34
C MET A 1 4.78 8.12 10.20
N SER A 2 3.63 7.58 9.81
CA SER A 2 3.01 6.43 10.46
C SER A 2 3.04 5.27 9.48
N LEU A 3 3.40 4.09 9.97
CA LEU A 3 3.39 2.87 9.16
C LEU A 3 2.00 2.25 9.16
N MET A 4 1.68 1.57 8.06
CA MET A 4 0.44 0.83 7.84
C MET A 4 0.76 -0.61 7.47
N THR A 5 0.01 -1.55 8.03
CA THR A 5 0.04 -2.96 7.60
C THR A 5 -0.67 -3.15 6.27
N VAL A 6 -0.50 -4.33 5.67
CA VAL A 6 -1.18 -4.74 4.44
C VAL A 6 -2.71 -4.56 4.57
N ASP A 7 -3.31 -5.03 5.65
CA ASP A 7 -4.76 -4.92 5.89
C ASP A 7 -5.23 -3.46 5.97
N GLN A 8 -4.47 -2.60 6.64
CA GLN A 8 -4.80 -1.19 6.77
C GLN A 8 -4.71 -0.48 5.41
N VAL A 9 -3.72 -0.82 4.60
CA VAL A 9 -3.60 -0.29 3.23
C VAL A 9 -4.74 -0.79 2.35
N ALA A 10 -5.09 -2.07 2.44
CA ALA A 10 -6.18 -2.67 1.69
C ALA A 10 -7.52 -1.99 2.01
N GLU A 11 -7.81 -1.77 3.30
CA GLU A 11 -8.98 -1.03 3.75
C GLU A 11 -8.98 0.41 3.23
N PHE A 12 -7.86 1.12 3.34
CA PHE A 12 -7.75 2.52 2.90
C PHE A 12 -7.92 2.70 1.39
N LEU A 13 -7.35 1.78 0.60
CA LEU A 13 -7.43 1.78 -0.86
C LEU A 13 -8.72 1.13 -1.39
N GLY A 14 -9.49 0.45 -0.54
CA GLY A 14 -10.71 -0.26 -0.95
C GLY A 14 -10.45 -1.49 -1.83
N VAL A 15 -9.31 -2.16 -1.62
CA VAL A 15 -8.89 -3.34 -2.37
C VAL A 15 -8.67 -4.53 -1.45
N LYS A 16 -8.35 -5.70 -2.01
CA LYS A 16 -7.97 -6.89 -1.23
C LYS A 16 -6.48 -6.86 -0.88
N ASP A 17 -6.08 -7.50 0.21
CA ASP A 17 -4.68 -7.61 0.66
C ASP A 17 -3.76 -8.15 -0.44
N VAL A 18 -4.22 -9.17 -1.18
CA VAL A 18 -3.47 -9.73 -2.33
C VAL A 18 -3.15 -8.69 -3.40
N ARG A 19 -3.97 -7.64 -3.56
CA ARG A 19 -3.65 -6.52 -4.46
C ARG A 19 -2.53 -5.68 -3.89
N VAL A 20 -2.55 -5.37 -2.59
CA VAL A 20 -1.48 -4.59 -1.92
C VAL A 20 -0.14 -5.30 -2.04
N ILE A 21 -0.08 -6.61 -1.76
CA ILE A 21 1.14 -7.42 -1.93
C ILE A 21 1.62 -7.41 -3.39
N ARG A 22 0.69 -7.39 -4.35
CA ARG A 22 1.05 -7.29 -5.77
C ARG A 22 1.64 -5.93 -6.12
N LEU A 23 1.07 -4.84 -5.60
CA LEU A 23 1.58 -3.49 -5.80
C LEU A 23 3.02 -3.35 -5.28
N GLU A 24 3.33 -3.97 -4.14
CA GLU A 24 4.69 -4.00 -3.59
C GLU A 24 5.65 -4.79 -4.50
N ARG A 25 5.27 -6.02 -4.89
CA ARG A 25 6.06 -6.86 -5.81
C ARG A 25 6.29 -6.24 -7.19
N GLU A 26 5.33 -5.45 -7.68
CA GLU A 26 5.41 -4.73 -8.95
C GLU A 26 6.04 -3.33 -8.80
N HIS A 27 6.55 -2.99 -7.60
CA HIS A 27 7.15 -1.69 -7.26
C HIS A 27 6.23 -0.48 -7.53
N LEU A 28 4.92 -0.71 -7.52
CA LEU A 28 3.89 0.33 -7.67
C LEU A 28 3.60 1.04 -6.34
N LEU A 29 3.78 0.34 -5.22
CA LEU A 29 3.70 0.88 -3.86
C LEU A 29 4.82 0.25 -3.02
N ASN A 30 5.86 1.02 -2.72
CA ASN A 30 7.04 0.48 -2.04
C ASN A 30 6.81 0.40 -0.52
N SER A 31 7.18 -0.73 0.08
CA SER A 31 7.26 -0.87 1.53
C SER A 31 8.47 -0.14 2.09
N VAL A 32 8.34 0.40 3.29
CA VAL A 32 9.44 1.06 4.03
C VAL A 32 10.30 0.02 4.75
N GLU A 33 9.66 -0.96 5.37
CA GLU A 33 10.28 -2.05 6.11
C GLU A 33 9.32 -3.25 6.17
N ASN A 34 9.71 -4.32 6.88
CA ASN A 34 8.82 -5.44 7.16
C ASN A 34 8.53 -5.52 8.66
N ASP A 35 7.36 -6.03 9.02
CA ASP A 35 6.99 -6.34 10.40
C ASP A 35 7.75 -7.57 10.95
N ALA A 36 7.44 -7.96 12.19
CA ALA A 36 8.07 -9.10 12.86
C ALA A 36 7.77 -10.46 12.19
N GLU A 37 6.73 -10.55 11.38
CA GLU A 37 6.31 -11.74 10.64
C GLU A 37 6.85 -11.72 9.18
N GLY A 38 7.51 -10.63 8.77
CA GLY A 38 8.07 -10.46 7.44
C GLY A 38 7.09 -9.87 6.43
N ASN A 39 5.93 -9.34 6.86
CA ASN A 39 5.00 -8.66 5.97
C ASN A 39 5.42 -7.20 5.74
N PRO A 40 5.20 -6.65 4.53
CA PRO A 40 5.57 -5.28 4.24
C PRO A 40 4.76 -4.26 5.05
N LEU A 41 5.45 -3.25 5.54
CA LEU A 41 4.89 -2.05 6.18
C LEU A 41 5.04 -0.86 5.24
N PHE A 42 3.98 -0.09 5.09
CA PHE A 42 3.89 1.01 4.14
C PHE A 42 3.81 2.35 4.85
N SER A 43 4.46 3.38 4.30
CA SER A 43 4.28 4.74 4.77
C SER A 43 2.87 5.22 4.43
N LYS A 44 2.14 5.73 5.42
CA LYS A 44 0.82 6.33 5.18
C LYS A 44 0.88 7.43 4.10
N ASP A 45 1.91 8.28 4.14
CA ASP A 45 2.09 9.38 3.19
C ASP A 45 2.24 8.85 1.74
N ASP A 46 2.93 7.72 1.54
CA ASP A 46 3.09 7.10 0.21
C ASP A 46 1.81 6.41 -0.26
N VAL A 47 1.05 5.79 0.64
CA VAL A 47 -0.24 5.16 0.36
C VAL A 47 -1.28 6.22 -0.06
N GLU A 48 -1.33 7.36 0.64
CA GLU A 48 -2.21 8.49 0.29
C GLU A 48 -1.86 9.05 -1.08
N LYS A 49 -0.57 9.29 -1.34
CA LYS A 49 -0.09 9.77 -2.64
C LYS A 49 -0.37 8.78 -3.77
N TYR A 50 -0.20 7.49 -3.52
CA TYR A 50 -0.53 6.44 -4.48
C TYR A 50 -2.01 6.48 -4.85
N LYS A 51 -2.90 6.61 -3.86
CA LYS A 51 -4.35 6.72 -4.09
C LYS A 51 -4.71 7.89 -4.98
N GLU A 52 -4.16 9.08 -4.70
CA GLU A 52 -4.39 10.27 -5.52
C GLU A 52 -3.95 10.08 -6.97
N ILE A 53 -2.82 9.41 -7.20
CA ILE A 53 -2.33 9.12 -8.55
C ILE A 53 -3.21 8.10 -9.24
N ALA A 54 -3.58 7.00 -8.56
CA ALA A 54 -4.45 5.97 -9.11
C ALA A 54 -5.81 6.54 -9.53
N GLU A 55 -6.45 7.37 -8.69
CA GLU A 55 -7.72 8.03 -9.03
C GLU A 55 -7.61 8.93 -10.27
N ARG A 56 -6.48 9.65 -10.43
CA ARG A 56 -6.21 10.46 -11.64
C ARG A 56 -6.03 9.63 -12.91
N LEU A 57 -5.61 8.37 -12.77
CA LEU A 57 -5.36 7.44 -13.88
C LEU A 57 -6.56 6.54 -14.20
N GLY A 58 -7.71 6.74 -13.53
CA GLY A 58 -8.94 5.99 -13.77
C GLY A 58 -9.33 5.00 -12.66
N GLY A 59 -8.68 5.07 -11.50
CA GLY A 59 -8.98 4.24 -10.32
C GLY A 59 -7.99 3.09 -10.11
N ILE A 60 -8.30 2.28 -9.11
CA ILE A 60 -7.49 1.14 -8.63
C ILE A 60 -8.15 -0.21 -8.93
#